data_AF-A0A522XJ37-F1
#
_entry.id   AF-A0A522XJ37-F1
#
_cell.length_a   1.000
_cell.length_b   1.000
_cell.length_c   1.000
_cell.angle_alpha   90.00
_cell.angle_beta   90.00
_cell.angle_gamma   90.00
#
_symmetry.space_group_name_H-M   'P 1'
#
loop_
_entity.id
_entity.type
_entity.pdbx_description
1 polymer ?
#
loop_
_entity_poly.entity_id
_entity_poly.type
_entity_poly.pdbx_seq_one_letter_code
_entity_poly.pdbx_strand_id
1 'polypeptide(L)'
;MKNFLLTCLFFLGLGWALATFSGLANQGTYDSLILNFRDDLSAAEVSQQVEEMSQQFNLTPRLNSEFSQRDHIYIVEGDREVLQDLRRQFRPYLQFAEPNYLYGVPEMQLQSRFDGTGTPGLAKAYPNDPLYSKQWNLKAINVEGAWPDSTGDDVIVAVIDTGILKVPDLDETEFVEGYDFVNDRVLADDDNGHGTHVAGTIAQTTDNEFGVAGIAHHAKLMPLKVLSKQGGGTVSDIAEAIRFAADHDADVINLSLGGSGESHLMRQAIDYAYDKGVVIIAAAGNANQNSAGYPARYPRVLGVAASNAAGDKAPYSNFGAGVDISAPGGDTRNGETGGILQHTLNPQDGSPVFAAFQGTSMASPHVAAVAALVKATGVESPDEVMQILKESARPVEEDSFNYFGAGHLDAASAVQLAVKGQLNFRDFFRWLRDNGYLNPRFWIDGGTIALIPKLAMVIGSYLLAWLLRNYFPFRWNWNLATGLVMGSSGVFILRSFYIFDLPQWPLRLAGSSLPEFGTAVQGNPALNPIFASVLIPGVLLVLLLGHAQRKWWAIGATLGVASCLAVSAVVDPELVWLGSGWLARGFLAANAMACWLLARLAAKPGGITA
;
A
#
# COMPACT_ATOMS: atom_id res chain seq x y z
N MET A 1 35.79 15.50 39.57
CA MET A 1 36.78 15.28 38.49
C MET A 1 36.28 14.38 37.37
N LYS A 2 35.74 13.18 37.65
CA LYS A 2 35.27 12.24 36.61
C LYS A 2 34.17 12.81 35.69
N ASN A 3 33.18 13.51 36.27
CA ASN A 3 32.10 14.13 35.48
C ASN A 3 32.62 15.28 34.59
N PHE A 4 33.54 16.11 35.10
CA PHE A 4 34.18 17.17 34.31
C PHE A 4 34.99 16.59 33.14
N LEU A 5 35.73 15.50 33.38
CA LEU A 5 36.49 14.81 32.32
C LEU A 5 35.57 14.22 31.26
N LEU A 6 34.44 13.62 31.65
CA LEU A 6 33.43 13.08 30.73
C LEU A 6 32.75 14.19 29.92
N THR A 7 32.44 15.33 30.54
CA THR A 7 31.89 16.49 29.84
C THR A 7 32.90 17.06 28.83
N CYS A 8 34.18 17.18 29.21
CA CYS A 8 35.23 17.60 28.30
C CYS A 8 35.43 16.61 27.14
N LEU A 9 35.42 15.29 27.41
CA LEU A 9 35.49 14.26 26.37
C LEU A 9 34.27 14.26 25.46
N PHE A 10 33.07 14.55 25.98
CA PHE A 10 31.86 14.70 25.18
C PHE A 10 31.97 15.90 24.25
N PHE A 11 32.42 17.07 24.73
CA PHE A 11 32.58 18.25 23.88
C PHE A 11 33.77 18.16 22.93
N LEU A 12 34.85 17.47 23.30
CA LEU A 12 35.96 17.13 22.39
C LEU A 12 35.51 16.14 21.33
N GLY A 13 34.73 15.11 21.71
CA GLY A 13 34.15 14.14 20.78
C GLY A 13 33.12 14.78 19.85
N LEU A 14 32.28 15.69 20.37
CA LEU A 14 31.32 16.47 19.59
C LEU A 14 32.04 17.47 18.67
N GLY A 15 33.08 18.14 19.15
CA GLY A 15 33.88 19.07 18.36
C GLY A 15 34.67 18.36 17.26
N TRP A 16 35.26 17.19 17.57
CA TRP A 16 35.91 16.35 16.59
C TRP A 16 34.90 15.81 15.58
N ALA A 17 33.75 15.29 16.03
CA ALA A 17 32.67 14.85 15.17
C ALA A 17 32.20 15.99 14.26
N LEU A 18 31.91 17.18 14.77
CA LEU A 18 31.50 18.33 13.95
C LEU A 18 32.61 18.80 12.98
N ALA A 19 33.89 18.67 13.35
CA ALA A 19 35.01 19.06 12.51
C ALA A 19 35.36 18.02 11.43
N THR A 20 35.07 16.73 11.66
CA THR A 20 35.23 15.65 10.67
C THR A 20 33.95 15.29 9.94
N PHE A 21 32.81 15.78 10.43
CA PHE A 21 31.52 15.71 9.74
C PHE A 21 31.56 16.70 8.59
N SER A 22 32.13 16.24 7.47
CA SER A 22 31.67 16.67 6.16
C SER A 22 30.16 16.42 6.17
N GLY A 23 29.34 17.46 6.25
CA GLY A 23 27.89 17.27 6.38
C GLY A 23 27.37 16.24 5.38
N LEU A 24 26.32 15.52 5.77
CA LEU A 24 25.44 14.74 4.88
C LEU A 24 24.78 15.60 3.77
N ALA A 25 25.28 16.81 3.52
CA ALA A 25 25.11 17.53 2.27
C ALA A 25 25.98 16.82 1.23
N ASN A 26 25.46 15.73 0.66
CA ASN A 26 26.00 15.16 -0.57
C ASN A 26 26.07 16.29 -1.61
N GLN A 27 27.28 16.77 -1.91
CA GLN A 27 27.48 17.84 -2.89
C GLN A 27 27.22 17.24 -4.27
N GLY A 28 26.02 17.47 -4.81
CA GLY A 28 25.70 17.07 -6.17
C GLY A 28 26.53 17.83 -7.19
N THR A 29 26.68 17.23 -8.37
CA THR A 29 27.28 17.89 -9.55
C THR A 29 26.24 18.79 -10.22
N TYR A 30 26.66 19.95 -10.70
CA TYR A 30 25.84 20.90 -11.43
C TYR A 30 26.73 21.76 -12.32
N ASP A 31 26.21 22.12 -13.49
CA ASP A 31 26.84 23.07 -14.41
C ASP A 31 25.96 24.32 -14.65
N SER A 32 24.77 24.33 -14.04
CA SER A 32 23.83 25.44 -14.08
C SER A 32 23.23 25.73 -12.70
N LEU A 33 22.63 26.91 -12.59
CA LEU A 33 22.05 27.47 -11.37
C LEU A 33 20.57 27.79 -11.61
N ILE A 34 19.76 27.61 -10.58
CA ILE A 34 18.36 27.97 -10.52
C ILE A 34 18.25 29.33 -9.85
N LEU A 35 17.51 30.25 -10.47
CA LEU A 35 17.16 31.56 -9.94
C LEU A 35 15.63 31.62 -9.83
N ASN A 36 15.12 31.73 -8.61
CA ASN A 36 13.71 31.97 -8.36
C ASN A 36 13.56 33.42 -7.90
N PHE A 37 12.86 34.24 -8.71
CA PHE A 37 12.55 35.62 -8.37
C PHE A 37 11.31 35.70 -7.48
N ARG A 38 11.26 36.70 -6.61
CA ARG A 38 10.13 36.86 -5.69
C ARG A 38 8.81 37.09 -6.45
N ASP A 39 7.75 36.45 -5.98
CA ASP A 39 6.41 36.50 -6.58
C ASP A 39 5.78 37.91 -6.59
N ASP A 40 6.26 38.82 -5.74
CA ASP A 40 5.76 40.21 -5.66
C ASP A 40 6.33 41.14 -6.73
N LEU A 41 7.31 40.69 -7.50
CA LEU A 41 7.90 41.46 -8.59
C LEU A 41 7.03 41.39 -9.85
N SER A 42 6.88 42.52 -10.54
CA SER A 42 6.27 42.55 -11.86
C SER A 42 7.17 41.91 -12.92
N ALA A 43 6.58 41.42 -14.01
CA ALA A 43 7.33 40.85 -15.13
C ALA A 43 8.36 41.84 -15.73
N ALA A 44 8.09 43.15 -15.66
CA ALA A 44 9.01 44.19 -16.09
C ALA A 44 10.23 44.31 -15.16
N GLU A 45 10.02 44.24 -13.84
CA GLU A 45 11.11 44.23 -12.86
C GLU A 45 11.98 42.99 -12.99
N VAL A 46 11.36 41.80 -13.14
CA VAL A 46 12.10 40.55 -13.38
C VAL A 46 12.94 40.65 -14.66
N SER A 47 12.34 41.14 -15.76
CA SER A 47 13.04 41.32 -17.04
C SER A 47 14.23 42.27 -16.91
N GLN A 48 14.08 43.38 -16.19
CA GLN A 48 15.16 44.31 -15.92
C GLN A 48 16.31 43.64 -15.15
N GLN A 49 16.00 42.85 -14.12
CA GLN A 49 17.02 42.17 -13.32
C GLN A 49 17.74 41.07 -14.12
N VAL A 50 17.03 40.36 -14.99
CA VAL A 50 17.63 39.39 -15.92
C VAL A 50 18.59 40.08 -16.90
N GLU A 51 18.23 41.25 -17.42
CA GLU A 51 19.11 42.03 -18.30
C GLU A 51 20.36 42.54 -17.55
N GLU A 52 20.20 43.05 -16.33
CA GLU A 52 21.30 43.48 -15.47
C GLU A 52 22.27 42.32 -15.16
N MET A 53 21.76 41.14 -14.81
CA MET A 53 22.57 39.93 -14.61
C MET A 53 23.35 39.56 -15.88
N SER A 54 22.68 39.60 -17.03
CA SER A 54 23.27 39.23 -18.32
C SER A 54 24.45 40.13 -18.69
N GLN A 55 24.29 41.44 -18.51
CA GLN A 55 25.34 42.43 -18.78
C GLN A 55 26.49 42.35 -17.77
N GLN A 56 26.18 42.18 -16.49
CA GLN A 56 27.18 42.25 -15.43
C GLN A 56 28.06 40.99 -15.34
N PHE A 57 27.47 39.82 -15.53
CA PHE A 57 28.14 38.53 -15.37
C PHE A 57 28.43 37.82 -16.70
N ASN A 58 28.05 38.42 -17.84
CA ASN A 58 28.11 37.79 -19.16
C ASN A 58 27.37 36.45 -19.18
N LEU A 59 26.20 36.44 -18.57
CA LEU A 59 25.33 35.27 -18.42
C LEU A 59 24.15 35.36 -19.38
N THR A 60 23.50 34.21 -19.61
CA THR A 60 22.27 34.12 -20.42
C THR A 60 21.15 33.43 -19.63
N PRO A 61 20.53 34.12 -18.65
CA PRO A 61 19.41 33.55 -17.92
C PRO A 61 18.24 33.29 -18.88
N ARG A 62 17.71 32.07 -18.85
CA ARG A 62 16.56 31.64 -19.65
C ARG A 62 15.51 31.01 -18.74
N LEU A 63 14.25 31.03 -19.15
CA LEU A 63 13.22 30.21 -18.47
C LEU A 63 13.60 28.73 -18.58
N ASN A 64 13.23 27.91 -17.58
CA ASN A 64 13.49 26.48 -17.64
C ASN A 64 12.65 25.83 -18.76
N SER A 65 11.36 26.14 -18.80
CA SER A 65 10.43 25.78 -19.89
C SER A 65 9.33 26.85 -20.05
N GLU A 66 8.33 26.55 -20.89
CA GLU A 66 7.10 27.34 -21.02
C GLU A 66 6.28 27.43 -19.71
N PHE A 67 6.39 26.45 -18.81
CA PHE A 67 5.64 26.43 -17.54
C PHE A 67 6.28 27.31 -16.46
N SER A 68 7.58 27.63 -16.58
CA SER A 68 8.33 28.38 -15.58
C SER A 68 7.98 29.86 -15.50
N GLN A 69 7.30 30.40 -16.52
CA GLN A 69 6.98 31.83 -16.58
C GLN A 69 6.11 32.27 -15.41
N ARG A 70 5.21 31.41 -14.94
CA ARG A 70 4.32 31.68 -13.80
C ARG A 70 5.06 31.75 -12.48
N ASP A 71 6.08 30.92 -12.31
CA ASP A 71 6.82 30.75 -11.05
C ASP A 71 8.14 31.56 -11.04
N HIS A 72 8.37 32.38 -12.08
CA HIS A 72 9.57 33.20 -12.28
C HIS A 72 10.89 32.42 -12.08
N ILE A 73 10.96 31.18 -12.60
CA ILE A 73 12.13 30.31 -12.50
C ILE A 73 12.99 30.47 -13.74
N TYR A 74 14.25 30.86 -13.52
CA TYR A 74 15.26 31.02 -14.56
C TYR A 74 16.46 30.11 -14.30
N ILE A 75 17.04 29.60 -15.38
CA ILE A 75 18.26 28.81 -15.39
C ILE A 75 19.39 29.62 -16.01
N VAL A 76 20.57 29.52 -15.41
CA VAL A 76 21.77 30.17 -15.89
C VAL A 76 22.99 29.25 -15.73
N GLU A 77 23.89 29.22 -16.71
CA GLU A 77 25.16 28.52 -16.55
C GLU A 77 26.02 29.21 -15.49
N GLY A 78 26.66 28.44 -14.62
CA GLY A 78 27.45 29.04 -13.56
C GLY A 78 27.93 28.05 -12.51
N ASP A 79 29.02 28.44 -11.86
CA ASP A 79 29.66 27.67 -10.80
C ASP A 79 29.35 28.23 -9.41
N ARG A 80 30.09 27.74 -8.41
CA ARG A 80 29.92 28.15 -7.02
C ARG A 80 30.27 29.62 -6.76
N GLU A 81 31.17 30.21 -7.55
CA GLU A 81 31.57 31.62 -7.41
C GLU A 81 30.46 32.51 -7.95
N VAL A 82 29.97 32.21 -9.16
CA VAL A 82 28.82 32.89 -9.77
C VAL A 82 27.60 32.84 -8.84
N LEU A 83 27.29 31.68 -8.26
CA LEU A 83 26.18 31.53 -7.32
C LEU A 83 26.30 32.44 -6.09
N GLN A 84 27.51 32.59 -5.54
CA GLN A 84 27.73 33.46 -4.38
C GLN A 84 27.55 34.94 -4.74
N ASP A 85 28.03 35.34 -5.91
CA ASP A 85 27.87 36.71 -6.38
C ASP A 85 26.40 37.04 -6.68
N LEU A 86 25.66 36.14 -7.33
CA LEU A 86 24.22 36.30 -7.58
C LEU A 86 23.45 36.43 -6.27
N ARG A 87 23.72 35.55 -5.29
CA ARG A 87 23.12 35.61 -3.95
C ARG A 87 23.43 36.90 -3.20
N ARG A 88 24.62 37.50 -3.41
CA ARG A 88 25.00 38.75 -2.75
C ARG A 88 24.33 39.96 -3.39
N GLN A 89 24.31 40.02 -4.72
CA GLN A 89 23.96 41.22 -5.46
C GLN A 89 22.47 41.30 -5.79
N PHE A 90 21.82 40.16 -6.04
CA PHE A 90 20.39 40.11 -6.39
C PHE A 90 19.51 39.61 -5.24
N ARG A 91 20.04 39.55 -4.02
CA ARG A 91 19.30 39.18 -2.80
C ARG A 91 17.93 39.87 -2.66
N PRO A 92 17.78 41.18 -2.97
CA PRO A 92 16.49 41.85 -2.84
C PRO A 92 15.43 41.38 -3.84
N TYR A 93 15.82 40.65 -4.89
CA TYR A 93 14.94 40.25 -5.98
C TYR A 93 14.71 38.74 -6.05
N LEU A 94 15.62 37.96 -5.48
CA LEU A 94 15.55 36.50 -5.48
C LEU A 94 14.88 35.98 -4.21
N GLN A 95 13.93 35.06 -4.36
CA GLN A 95 13.47 34.23 -3.25
C GLN A 95 14.59 33.26 -2.84
N PHE A 96 15.20 32.62 -3.84
CA PHE A 96 16.42 31.85 -3.67
C PHE A 96 17.20 31.76 -4.98
N ALA A 97 18.49 31.48 -4.86
CA ALA A 97 19.32 30.99 -5.94
C ALA A 97 20.05 29.74 -5.46
N GLU A 98 20.07 28.67 -6.23
CA GLU A 98 20.64 27.39 -5.83
C GLU A 98 21.26 26.62 -7.01
N PRO A 99 22.12 25.62 -6.74
CA PRO A 99 22.63 24.76 -7.80
C PRO A 99 21.51 23.96 -8.48
N ASN A 100 21.55 23.86 -9.80
CA ASN A 100 20.68 22.95 -10.55
C ASN A 100 21.33 21.57 -10.61
N TYR A 101 21.14 20.78 -9.57
CA TYR A 101 21.79 19.47 -9.46
C TYR A 101 21.35 18.51 -10.57
N LEU A 102 22.28 17.65 -10.97
CA LEU A 102 22.01 16.56 -11.90
C LEU A 102 21.58 15.30 -11.14
N TYR A 103 20.37 14.83 -11.45
CA TYR A 103 19.85 13.55 -11.00
C TYR A 103 19.85 12.58 -12.18
N GLY A 104 19.77 11.29 -11.89
CA GLY A 104 19.70 10.32 -12.96
C GLY A 104 19.41 8.90 -12.52
N VAL A 105 19.55 8.02 -13.50
CA VAL A 105 19.39 6.58 -13.37
C VAL A 105 20.74 5.88 -13.60
N PRO A 106 20.97 4.70 -13.01
CA PRO A 106 22.17 3.91 -13.31
C PRO A 106 22.25 3.56 -14.80
N GLU A 107 23.47 3.44 -15.34
CA GLU A 107 23.68 2.95 -16.70
C GLU A 107 23.13 1.53 -16.86
N MET A 108 22.24 1.34 -17.83
CA MET A 108 21.57 0.05 -18.05
C MET A 108 22.44 -0.88 -18.90
N GLN A 109 22.64 -2.10 -18.43
CA GLN A 109 23.33 -3.15 -19.18
C GLN A 109 22.34 -4.25 -19.56
N LEU A 110 22.22 -4.50 -20.86
CA LEU A 110 21.49 -5.64 -21.42
C LEU A 110 22.36 -6.89 -21.27
N GLN A 111 21.92 -7.88 -20.49
CA GLN A 111 22.70 -9.11 -20.29
C GLN A 111 22.12 -10.30 -21.09
N SER A 112 20.82 -10.33 -21.41
CA SER A 112 20.20 -11.31 -22.31
C SER A 112 18.79 -10.88 -22.82
N ARG A 113 18.25 -11.60 -23.82
CA ARG A 113 16.95 -11.34 -24.45
C ARG A 113 16.00 -12.50 -24.17
N PHE A 114 14.78 -12.20 -23.72
CA PHE A 114 13.72 -13.21 -23.62
C PHE A 114 12.88 -13.24 -24.90
N ASP A 115 12.60 -14.44 -25.40
CA ASP A 115 11.62 -14.68 -26.46
C ASP A 115 10.21 -14.56 -25.89
N GLY A 116 9.40 -13.63 -26.43
CA GLY A 116 8.01 -13.40 -26.01
C GLY A 116 7.04 -14.55 -26.31
N THR A 117 7.55 -15.71 -26.76
CA THR A 117 6.76 -16.89 -27.13
C THR A 117 6.82 -17.93 -26.03
N GLY A 118 5.75 -18.04 -25.24
CA GLY A 118 5.53 -19.15 -24.30
C GLY A 118 4.16 -19.79 -24.54
N THR A 119 3.97 -21.02 -24.09
CA THR A 119 2.66 -21.69 -24.14
C THR A 119 1.71 -21.08 -23.10
N PRO A 120 0.49 -20.64 -23.49
CA PRO A 120 -0.49 -20.08 -22.55
C PRO A 120 -0.79 -21.05 -21.40
N GLY A 121 -0.75 -20.54 -20.17
CA GLY A 121 -1.14 -21.30 -18.98
C GLY A 121 -2.65 -21.48 -18.92
N LEU A 122 -3.14 -22.72 -19.01
CA LEU A 122 -4.56 -23.04 -18.83
C LEU A 122 -4.95 -22.99 -17.33
N ALA A 123 -5.19 -21.81 -16.77
CA ALA A 123 -5.92 -21.67 -15.50
C ALA A 123 -6.46 -20.24 -15.28
N LYS A 124 -7.73 -20.12 -14.89
CA LYS A 124 -8.48 -18.86 -14.65
C LYS A 124 -8.07 -18.10 -13.37
N ALA A 125 -6.86 -18.33 -12.86
CA ALA A 125 -6.35 -17.80 -11.58
C ALA A 125 -5.00 -17.07 -11.72
N TYR A 126 -4.42 -17.04 -12.92
CA TYR A 126 -3.16 -16.36 -13.25
C TYR A 126 -3.36 -15.58 -14.54
N PRO A 127 -2.65 -14.46 -14.75
CA PRO A 127 -2.64 -13.80 -16.04
C PRO A 127 -2.26 -14.76 -17.17
N ASN A 128 -2.90 -14.62 -18.33
CA ASN A 128 -2.66 -15.50 -19.47
C ASN A 128 -1.35 -15.19 -20.24
N ASP A 129 -0.60 -14.19 -19.78
CA ASP A 129 0.64 -13.66 -20.34
C ASP A 129 1.79 -14.71 -20.27
N PRO A 130 2.40 -15.10 -21.40
CA PRO A 130 3.33 -16.23 -21.47
C PRO A 130 4.58 -16.11 -20.57
N LEU A 131 5.03 -14.90 -20.25
CA LEU A 131 6.20 -14.66 -19.41
C LEU A 131 5.85 -14.34 -17.96
N TYR A 132 4.58 -14.29 -17.57
CA TYR A 132 4.15 -14.02 -16.18
C TYR A 132 4.84 -14.93 -15.15
N SER A 133 5.02 -16.21 -15.51
CA SER A 133 5.69 -17.19 -14.65
C SER A 133 7.15 -16.84 -14.30
N LYS A 134 7.79 -15.96 -15.09
CA LYS A 134 9.16 -15.45 -14.88
C LYS A 134 9.19 -14.18 -14.02
N GLN A 135 8.05 -13.50 -13.80
CA GLN A 135 7.92 -12.31 -12.95
C GLN A 135 7.73 -12.69 -11.48
N TRP A 136 8.79 -13.19 -10.86
CA TRP A 136 8.80 -13.57 -9.43
C TRP A 136 8.36 -12.42 -8.50
N ASN A 137 8.62 -11.19 -8.93
CA ASN A 137 8.34 -9.95 -8.21
C ASN A 137 6.84 -9.74 -7.95
N LEU A 138 5.97 -10.13 -8.87
CA LEU A 138 4.52 -10.02 -8.73
C LEU A 138 3.98 -10.94 -7.62
N LYS A 139 4.51 -12.17 -7.57
CA LYS A 139 4.22 -13.11 -6.48
C LYS A 139 4.82 -12.65 -5.16
N ALA A 140 6.02 -12.08 -5.17
CA ALA A 140 6.69 -11.60 -3.97
C ALA A 140 5.92 -10.47 -3.27
N ILE A 141 5.08 -9.70 -3.97
CA ILE A 141 4.22 -8.68 -3.36
C ILE A 141 2.77 -9.14 -3.19
N ASN A 142 2.45 -10.42 -3.39
CA ASN A 142 1.08 -10.95 -3.30
C ASN A 142 0.06 -10.21 -4.20
N VAL A 143 0.44 -9.81 -5.42
CA VAL A 143 -0.45 -9.01 -6.30
C VAL A 143 -1.74 -9.74 -6.70
N GLU A 144 -1.67 -11.06 -6.89
CA GLU A 144 -2.84 -11.88 -7.26
C GLU A 144 -3.97 -11.80 -6.24
N GLY A 145 -3.65 -11.56 -4.97
CA GLY A 145 -4.65 -11.37 -3.91
C GLY A 145 -5.28 -9.97 -3.89
N ALA A 146 -4.72 -9.01 -4.64
CA ALA A 146 -5.21 -7.63 -4.75
C ALA A 146 -6.20 -7.44 -5.92
N TRP A 147 -5.92 -8.06 -7.07
CA TRP A 147 -6.71 -7.92 -8.30
C TRP A 147 -8.22 -8.22 -8.20
N PRO A 148 -8.70 -9.16 -7.35
CA PRO A 148 -10.14 -9.34 -7.16
C PRO A 148 -10.87 -8.11 -6.61
N ASP A 149 -10.12 -7.23 -5.93
CA ASP A 149 -10.64 -6.04 -5.24
C ASP A 149 -10.27 -4.74 -5.97
N SER A 150 -9.08 -4.67 -6.58
CA SER A 150 -8.62 -3.50 -7.33
C SER A 150 -7.56 -3.85 -8.38
N THR A 151 -7.68 -3.25 -9.56
CA THR A 151 -6.74 -3.34 -10.70
C THR A 151 -6.14 -1.98 -11.07
N GLY A 152 -6.42 -0.94 -10.27
CA GLY A 152 -5.95 0.43 -10.52
C GLY A 152 -6.85 1.26 -11.44
N ASP A 153 -8.13 0.86 -11.61
CA ASP A 153 -9.08 1.52 -12.51
C ASP A 153 -9.13 3.05 -12.27
N ASP A 154 -9.09 3.82 -13.36
CA ASP A 154 -9.21 5.29 -13.38
C ASP A 154 -8.14 6.09 -12.61
N VAL A 155 -7.10 5.44 -12.08
CA VAL A 155 -6.00 6.12 -11.38
C VAL A 155 -4.91 6.54 -12.37
N ILE A 156 -4.47 7.79 -12.30
CA ILE A 156 -3.39 8.33 -13.15
C ILE A 156 -2.04 8.22 -12.42
N VAL A 157 -1.12 7.43 -12.97
CA VAL A 157 0.25 7.31 -12.45
C VAL A 157 1.23 8.06 -13.37
N ALA A 158 1.80 9.15 -12.84
CA ALA A 158 2.86 9.90 -13.50
C ALA A 158 4.21 9.20 -13.34
N VAL A 159 4.85 8.90 -14.46
CA VAL A 159 6.18 8.31 -14.53
C VAL A 159 7.15 9.41 -14.97
N ILE A 160 7.87 9.97 -13.99
CA ILE A 160 8.86 11.03 -14.20
C ILE A 160 10.22 10.37 -14.40
N ASP A 161 10.64 10.20 -15.65
CA ASP A 161 11.77 9.33 -16.04
C ASP A 161 12.37 9.72 -17.41
N THR A 162 12.89 8.77 -18.19
CA THR A 162 13.43 8.96 -19.55
C THR A 162 12.35 9.05 -20.64
N GLY A 163 11.07 9.10 -20.27
CA GLY A 163 9.92 8.99 -21.17
C GLY A 163 9.32 7.59 -21.17
N ILE A 164 8.24 7.39 -21.94
CA ILE A 164 7.62 6.07 -22.12
C ILE A 164 7.37 5.86 -23.60
N LEU A 165 7.93 4.80 -24.18
CA LEU A 165 7.52 4.35 -25.51
C LEU A 165 6.44 3.28 -25.38
N LYS A 166 5.34 3.43 -26.12
CA LYS A 166 4.27 2.44 -26.18
C LYS A 166 4.70 1.21 -26.98
N VAL A 167 5.51 0.35 -26.36
CA VAL A 167 5.91 -0.95 -26.91
C VAL A 167 4.68 -1.88 -27.07
N PRO A 168 4.73 -2.94 -27.89
CA PRO A 168 3.56 -3.76 -28.18
C PRO A 168 2.80 -4.31 -26.96
N ASP A 169 3.49 -4.52 -25.83
CA ASP A 169 2.88 -5.04 -24.60
C ASP A 169 2.38 -3.91 -23.66
N LEU A 170 2.34 -2.69 -24.15
CA LEU A 170 1.66 -1.53 -23.57
C LEU A 170 0.51 -1.04 -24.47
N ASP A 171 0.18 -1.74 -25.55
CA ASP A 171 -0.78 -1.26 -26.57
C ASP A 171 -2.16 -0.95 -25.98
N GLU A 172 -2.64 -1.78 -25.04
CA GLU A 172 -3.95 -1.61 -24.39
C GLU A 172 -3.90 -0.69 -23.16
N THR A 173 -2.71 -0.40 -22.64
CA THR A 173 -2.53 0.55 -21.54
C THR A 173 -2.92 1.96 -21.98
N GLU A 174 -3.76 2.62 -21.19
CA GLU A 174 -4.20 4.00 -21.46
C GLU A 174 -3.12 5.00 -21.05
N PHE A 175 -2.80 5.93 -21.94
CA PHE A 175 -1.86 7.01 -21.68
C PHE A 175 -2.63 8.32 -21.68
N VAL A 176 -2.41 9.14 -20.66
CA VAL A 176 -2.88 10.53 -20.64
C VAL A 176 -1.81 11.44 -21.23
N GLU A 177 -2.14 12.72 -21.43
CA GLU A 177 -1.20 13.71 -21.94
C GLU A 177 0.03 13.81 -21.05
N GLY A 178 1.21 13.72 -21.67
CA GLY A 178 2.50 13.84 -21.02
C GLY A 178 3.31 15.00 -21.60
N TYR A 179 4.56 15.12 -21.18
CA TYR A 179 5.44 16.20 -21.63
C TYR A 179 6.92 15.81 -21.54
N ASP A 180 7.70 16.26 -22.51
CA ASP A 180 9.14 16.12 -22.62
C ASP A 180 9.81 17.43 -22.23
N PHE A 181 10.25 17.52 -20.98
CA PHE A 181 10.95 18.68 -20.42
C PHE A 181 12.39 18.78 -20.91
N VAL A 182 12.94 17.70 -21.50
CA VAL A 182 14.29 17.72 -22.06
C VAL A 182 14.32 18.41 -23.42
N ASN A 183 13.25 18.25 -24.21
CA ASN A 183 13.16 18.77 -25.58
C ASN A 183 12.02 19.77 -25.80
N ASP A 184 11.32 20.19 -24.74
CA ASP A 184 10.19 21.13 -24.75
C ASP A 184 9.09 20.78 -25.77
N ARG A 185 8.49 19.60 -25.61
CA ARG A 185 7.42 19.11 -26.50
C ARG A 185 6.47 18.15 -25.79
N VAL A 186 5.25 18.00 -26.28
CA VAL A 186 4.25 17.06 -25.73
C VAL A 186 4.66 15.58 -25.86
N LEU A 187 5.36 15.22 -26.93
CA LEU A 187 5.75 13.83 -27.18
C LEU A 187 6.91 13.39 -26.27
N ALA A 188 6.58 12.70 -25.19
CA ALA A 188 7.50 12.18 -24.15
C ALA A 188 7.96 10.74 -24.39
N ASP A 189 8.31 10.41 -25.64
CA ASP A 189 8.78 9.08 -26.01
C ASP A 189 10.12 8.74 -25.36
N ASP A 190 10.26 7.49 -24.94
CA ASP A 190 11.50 6.98 -24.37
C ASP A 190 12.54 6.68 -25.47
N ASP A 191 13.78 7.08 -25.22
CA ASP A 191 14.94 6.82 -26.07
C ASP A 191 16.10 6.15 -25.31
N ASN A 192 15.85 5.75 -24.06
CA ASN A 192 16.78 5.07 -23.17
C ASN A 192 16.32 3.64 -22.83
N GLY A 193 15.04 3.47 -22.49
CA GLY A 193 14.41 2.20 -22.06
C GLY A 193 14.17 2.10 -20.56
N HIS A 194 14.70 3.01 -19.74
CA HIS A 194 14.49 2.96 -18.30
C HIS A 194 13.03 3.28 -17.95
N GLY A 195 12.52 4.41 -18.44
CA GLY A 195 11.14 4.84 -18.18
C GLY A 195 10.09 3.88 -18.72
N THR A 196 10.31 3.27 -19.89
CA THR A 196 9.41 2.23 -20.43
C THR A 196 9.37 0.98 -19.54
N HIS A 197 10.51 0.57 -18.96
CA HIS A 197 10.56 -0.58 -18.03
C HIS A 197 9.84 -0.29 -16.71
N VAL A 198 10.04 0.92 -16.18
CA VAL A 198 9.35 1.43 -14.98
C VAL A 198 7.85 1.49 -15.20
N ALA A 199 7.42 2.06 -16.33
CA ALA A 199 6.02 2.13 -16.75
C ALA A 199 5.37 0.74 -16.87
N GLY A 200 6.07 -0.21 -17.49
CA GLY A 200 5.63 -1.61 -17.58
C GLY A 200 5.43 -2.26 -16.22
N THR A 201 6.33 -2.02 -15.27
CA THR A 201 6.15 -2.49 -13.89
C THR A 201 4.87 -1.99 -13.24
N ILE A 202 4.45 -0.77 -13.58
CA ILE A 202 3.20 -0.21 -13.08
C ILE A 202 1.99 -0.80 -13.81
N ALA A 203 1.92 -0.65 -15.13
CA ALA A 203 0.72 -0.90 -15.90
C ALA A 203 0.99 -1.52 -17.28
N GLN A 204 1.90 -2.49 -17.39
CA GLN A 204 1.96 -3.38 -18.55
C GLN A 204 0.55 -3.91 -18.87
N THR A 205 0.22 -4.06 -20.16
CA THR A 205 -1.00 -4.76 -20.54
C THR A 205 -0.96 -6.17 -19.94
N THR A 206 -2.06 -6.61 -19.33
CA THR A 206 -2.18 -7.91 -18.65
C THR A 206 -3.37 -8.64 -19.24
N ASP A 207 -3.32 -9.97 -19.31
CA ASP A 207 -4.37 -10.84 -19.88
C ASP A 207 -4.54 -10.73 -21.42
N ASN A 208 -3.49 -10.32 -22.15
CA ASN A 208 -3.50 -10.15 -23.61
C ASN A 208 -2.88 -11.33 -24.42
N GLU A 209 -2.56 -12.45 -23.76
CA GLU A 209 -1.87 -13.61 -24.33
C GLU A 209 -0.46 -13.30 -24.91
N PHE A 210 0.14 -12.18 -24.49
CA PHE A 210 1.44 -11.70 -24.94
C PHE A 210 2.32 -11.31 -23.75
N GLY A 211 3.65 -11.35 -23.95
CA GLY A 211 4.60 -10.76 -23.01
C GLY A 211 4.42 -11.07 -21.52
N VAL A 212 4.39 -10.00 -20.72
CA VAL A 212 4.47 -9.94 -19.25
C VAL A 212 3.29 -9.13 -18.69
N ALA A 213 3.09 -9.11 -17.37
CA ALA A 213 1.99 -8.42 -16.73
C ALA A 213 2.42 -7.18 -15.90
N GLY A 214 1.48 -6.25 -15.74
CA GLY A 214 1.59 -5.05 -14.91
C GLY A 214 0.86 -5.22 -13.57
N ILE A 215 1.22 -4.43 -12.56
CA ILE A 215 0.62 -4.53 -11.22
C ILE A 215 -0.75 -3.85 -11.18
N ALA A 216 -0.82 -2.58 -11.57
CA ALA A 216 -2.02 -1.77 -11.70
C ALA A 216 -2.39 -1.67 -13.18
N HIS A 217 -2.68 -2.80 -13.81
CA HIS A 217 -2.81 -2.95 -15.26
C HIS A 217 -4.04 -2.25 -15.89
N HIS A 218 -4.92 -1.62 -15.10
CA HIS A 218 -5.95 -0.70 -15.57
C HIS A 218 -5.72 0.77 -15.19
N ALA A 219 -4.57 1.08 -14.57
CA ALA A 219 -4.18 2.46 -14.34
C ALA A 219 -3.78 3.15 -15.66
N LYS A 220 -3.91 4.47 -15.68
CA LYS A 220 -3.48 5.31 -16.80
C LYS A 220 -2.08 5.82 -16.54
N LEU A 221 -1.24 5.87 -17.57
CA LEU A 221 0.13 6.36 -17.44
C LEU A 221 0.26 7.79 -17.98
N MET A 222 0.91 8.66 -17.21
CA MET A 222 1.32 10.00 -17.65
C MET A 222 2.84 10.00 -17.89
N PRO A 223 3.30 10.02 -19.16
CA PRO A 223 4.73 10.01 -19.48
C PRO A 223 5.34 11.40 -19.29
N LEU A 224 6.26 11.55 -18.34
CA LEU A 224 6.98 12.80 -18.13
C LEU A 224 8.49 12.57 -18.30
N LYS A 225 9.01 13.00 -19.45
CA LYS A 225 10.43 12.86 -19.78
C LYS A 225 11.22 14.02 -19.20
N VAL A 226 12.05 13.73 -18.21
CA VAL A 226 12.97 14.68 -17.56
C VAL A 226 14.42 14.21 -17.62
N LEU A 227 14.65 12.96 -18.03
CA LEU A 227 15.97 12.39 -18.21
C LEU A 227 16.27 12.25 -19.71
N SER A 228 17.47 12.69 -20.09
CA SER A 228 18.01 12.53 -21.44
C SER A 228 18.22 11.05 -21.79
N LYS A 229 18.59 10.79 -23.05
CA LYS A 229 19.00 9.45 -23.51
C LYS A 229 20.11 8.82 -22.68
N GLN A 230 20.94 9.63 -22.04
CA GLN A 230 22.03 9.17 -21.16
C GLN A 230 21.57 8.89 -19.72
N GLY A 231 20.28 9.11 -19.41
CA GLY A 231 19.71 8.85 -18.09
C GLY A 231 19.96 9.95 -17.05
N GLY A 232 20.48 11.11 -17.46
CA GLY A 232 20.66 12.28 -16.60
C GLY A 232 19.68 13.40 -16.92
N GLY A 233 19.26 14.13 -15.90
CA GLY A 233 18.35 15.27 -16.00
C GLY A 233 18.55 16.26 -14.85
N THR A 234 17.97 17.45 -15.00
CA THR A 234 18.16 18.53 -14.05
C THR A 234 17.06 18.55 -12.99
N VAL A 235 17.39 19.04 -11.79
CA VAL A 235 16.40 19.21 -10.72
C VAL A 235 15.28 20.17 -11.13
N SER A 236 15.57 21.20 -11.93
CA SER A 236 14.53 22.11 -12.42
C SER A 236 13.50 21.40 -13.28
N ASP A 237 13.92 20.56 -14.22
CA ASP A 237 13.00 19.79 -15.08
C ASP A 237 12.17 18.79 -14.25
N ILE A 238 12.80 18.11 -13.28
CA ILE A 238 12.11 17.17 -12.41
C ILE A 238 11.08 17.88 -11.52
N ALA A 239 11.45 19.01 -10.92
CA ALA A 239 10.54 19.76 -10.05
C ALA A 239 9.35 20.31 -10.83
N GLU A 240 9.57 20.74 -12.07
CA GLU A 240 8.48 21.22 -12.92
C GLU A 240 7.57 20.08 -13.39
N ALA A 241 8.12 18.92 -13.74
CA ALA A 241 7.35 17.72 -14.05
C ALA A 241 6.47 17.27 -12.88
N ILE A 242 6.93 17.38 -11.63
CA ILE A 242 6.11 17.11 -10.44
C ILE A 242 4.91 18.06 -10.36
N ARG A 243 5.11 19.36 -10.66
CA ARG A 243 4.03 20.35 -10.68
C ARG A 243 3.05 20.08 -11.82
N PHE A 244 3.57 19.80 -13.02
CA PHE A 244 2.76 19.41 -14.18
C PHE A 244 1.89 18.20 -13.87
N ALA A 245 2.47 17.14 -13.29
CA ALA A 245 1.70 15.96 -12.89
C ALA A 245 0.53 16.31 -11.97
N ALA A 246 0.78 17.13 -10.94
CA ALA A 246 -0.25 17.56 -10.01
C ALA A 246 -1.29 18.53 -10.63
N ASP A 247 -0.92 19.28 -11.67
CA ASP A 247 -1.83 20.15 -12.43
C ASP A 247 -2.67 19.38 -13.45
N HIS A 248 -2.21 18.21 -13.87
CA HIS A 248 -2.86 17.30 -14.83
C HIS A 248 -3.46 16.06 -14.14
N ASP A 249 -3.93 16.23 -12.91
CA ASP A 249 -4.70 15.24 -12.14
C ASP A 249 -4.00 13.89 -11.90
N ALA A 250 -2.66 13.87 -11.86
CA ALA A 250 -1.93 12.67 -11.44
C ALA A 250 -2.28 12.31 -9.99
N ASP A 251 -2.60 11.06 -9.75
CA ASP A 251 -2.92 10.51 -8.44
C ASP A 251 -1.67 10.03 -7.69
N VAL A 252 -0.72 9.48 -8.45
CA VAL A 252 0.54 8.93 -7.96
C VAL A 252 1.67 9.40 -8.85
N ILE A 253 2.78 9.84 -8.26
CA ILE A 253 4.03 10.17 -8.94
C ILE A 253 5.08 9.12 -8.57
N ASN A 254 5.67 8.49 -9.58
CA ASN A 254 6.84 7.63 -9.42
C ASN A 254 8.11 8.32 -9.92
N LEU A 255 9.10 8.43 -9.04
CA LEU A 255 10.43 8.97 -9.31
C LEU A 255 11.47 7.86 -9.18
N SER A 256 11.64 7.08 -10.24
CA SER A 256 12.65 6.01 -10.32
C SER A 256 14.06 6.52 -10.60
N LEU A 257 14.35 7.73 -10.13
CA LEU A 257 15.58 8.47 -10.33
C LEU A 257 16.07 9.02 -9.00
N GLY A 258 17.31 9.48 -8.97
CA GLY A 258 17.78 10.22 -7.81
C GLY A 258 19.16 10.80 -7.99
N GLY A 259 19.58 11.54 -6.99
CA GLY A 259 20.87 12.19 -6.99
C GLY A 259 21.28 12.69 -5.64
N SER A 260 22.34 13.48 -5.68
CA SER A 260 22.92 14.17 -4.55
C SER A 260 22.54 15.64 -4.57
N GLY A 261 22.40 16.25 -3.40
CA GLY A 261 22.06 17.65 -3.25
C GLY A 261 20.56 17.86 -2.98
N GLU A 262 20.26 18.52 -1.88
CA GLU A 262 18.92 19.02 -1.56
C GLU A 262 18.70 20.33 -2.34
N SER A 263 17.55 20.44 -2.99
CA SER A 263 17.03 21.63 -3.63
C SER A 263 15.77 22.13 -2.93
N HIS A 264 15.66 23.45 -2.79
CA HIS A 264 14.45 24.11 -2.33
C HIS A 264 13.33 24.03 -3.36
N LEU A 265 13.65 24.17 -4.65
CA LEU A 265 12.67 24.05 -5.73
C LEU A 265 12.01 22.66 -5.75
N MET A 266 12.81 21.61 -5.66
CA MET A 266 12.32 20.22 -5.59
C MET A 266 11.38 20.02 -4.41
N ARG A 267 11.75 20.54 -3.22
CA ARG A 267 10.92 20.45 -2.03
C ARG A 267 9.59 21.17 -2.19
N GLN A 268 9.59 22.37 -2.76
CA GLN A 268 8.37 23.13 -3.03
C GLN A 268 7.45 22.41 -4.03
N ALA A 269 8.01 21.77 -5.06
CA ALA A 269 7.24 20.97 -6.01
C ALA A 269 6.60 19.74 -5.34
N ILE A 270 7.35 19.03 -4.50
CA ILE A 270 6.85 17.90 -3.70
C ILE A 270 5.72 18.35 -2.77
N ASP A 271 5.93 19.45 -2.04
CA ASP A 271 4.94 20.01 -1.14
C ASP A 271 3.66 20.40 -1.89
N TYR A 272 3.79 21.01 -3.07
CA TYR A 272 2.67 21.37 -3.93
C TYR A 272 1.86 20.16 -4.42
N ALA A 273 2.53 19.13 -4.92
CA ALA A 273 1.87 17.91 -5.39
C ALA A 273 1.19 17.17 -4.24
N TYR A 274 1.87 17.07 -3.09
CA TYR A 274 1.29 16.46 -1.89
C TYR A 274 0.05 17.22 -1.39
N ASP A 275 0.10 18.55 -1.33
CA ASP A 275 -1.03 19.37 -0.88
C ASP A 275 -2.23 19.29 -1.86
N LYS A 276 -1.99 18.86 -3.10
CA LYS A 276 -3.03 18.53 -4.10
C LYS A 276 -3.59 17.11 -4.00
N GLY A 277 -3.10 16.29 -3.07
CA GLY A 277 -3.57 14.92 -2.88
C GLY A 277 -2.81 13.87 -3.70
N VAL A 278 -1.63 14.21 -4.23
CA VAL A 278 -0.80 13.28 -5.01
C VAL A 278 0.13 12.48 -4.10
N VAL A 279 0.19 11.17 -4.29
CA VAL A 279 1.12 10.27 -3.57
C VAL A 279 2.47 10.26 -4.29
N ILE A 280 3.58 10.54 -3.59
CA ILE A 280 4.90 10.66 -4.21
C ILE A 280 5.82 9.54 -3.72
N ILE A 281 6.37 8.77 -4.65
CA ILE A 281 7.17 7.58 -4.37
C ILE A 281 8.49 7.68 -5.13
N ALA A 282 9.60 7.40 -4.45
CA ALA A 282 10.92 7.55 -5.05
C ALA A 282 11.92 6.45 -4.64
N ALA A 283 12.84 6.17 -5.55
CA ALA A 283 13.91 5.20 -5.35
C ALA A 283 14.94 5.67 -4.31
N ALA A 284 15.32 4.79 -3.36
CA ALA A 284 16.28 5.13 -2.31
C ALA A 284 17.73 5.34 -2.83
N GLY A 285 18.07 4.80 -3.99
CA GLY A 285 19.40 4.88 -4.62
C GLY A 285 20.21 3.58 -4.54
N ASN A 286 21.25 3.48 -5.37
CA ASN A 286 21.94 2.23 -5.70
C ASN A 286 23.43 2.23 -5.30
N ALA A 287 23.80 2.87 -4.19
CA ALA A 287 25.18 3.04 -3.75
C ALA A 287 25.54 2.26 -2.47
N ASN A 288 24.61 1.45 -1.94
CA ASN A 288 24.74 0.73 -0.67
C ASN A 288 25.12 1.66 0.52
N GLN A 289 24.54 2.86 0.54
CA GLN A 289 24.79 3.86 1.58
C GLN A 289 23.72 3.81 2.67
N ASN A 290 24.11 4.14 3.90
CA ASN A 290 23.21 4.26 5.06
C ASN A 290 22.45 5.61 5.07
N SER A 291 21.93 5.99 3.91
CA SER A 291 20.95 7.06 3.72
C SER A 291 20.35 6.89 2.32
N ALA A 292 19.06 7.13 2.18
CA ALA A 292 18.45 7.35 0.87
C ALA A 292 19.00 8.64 0.22
N GLY A 293 19.03 8.65 -1.11
CA GLY A 293 19.29 9.84 -1.92
C GLY A 293 18.06 10.76 -2.01
N TYR A 294 18.21 11.87 -2.72
CA TYR A 294 17.06 12.72 -3.07
C TYR A 294 16.51 12.28 -4.44
N PRO A 295 15.18 12.29 -4.66
CA PRO A 295 14.15 12.89 -3.79
C PRO A 295 13.58 11.99 -2.68
N ALA A 296 13.94 10.70 -2.61
CA ALA A 296 13.41 9.76 -1.60
C ALA A 296 13.55 10.22 -0.14
N ARG A 297 14.55 11.05 0.16
CA ARG A 297 14.79 11.57 1.52
C ARG A 297 13.92 12.79 1.89
N TYR A 298 13.19 13.39 0.95
CA TYR A 298 12.31 14.51 1.29
C TYR A 298 11.14 14.05 2.16
N PRO A 299 10.66 14.90 3.10
CA PRO A 299 9.36 14.68 3.73
C PRO A 299 8.27 14.55 2.67
N ARG A 300 7.19 13.79 2.97
CA ARG A 300 6.04 13.56 2.07
C ARG A 300 6.36 12.72 0.81
N VAL A 301 7.60 12.27 0.66
CA VAL A 301 7.99 11.25 -0.31
C VAL A 301 8.16 9.93 0.42
N LEU A 302 7.60 8.86 -0.15
CA LEU A 302 7.79 7.51 0.35
C LEU A 302 9.03 6.90 -0.33
N GLY A 303 10.11 6.74 0.43
CA GLY A 303 11.39 6.23 -0.06
C GLY A 303 11.46 4.71 -0.10
N VAL A 304 11.84 4.16 -1.26
CA VAL A 304 11.75 2.71 -1.55
C VAL A 304 13.12 2.05 -1.68
N ALA A 305 13.42 1.12 -0.79
CA ALA A 305 14.59 0.23 -0.88
C ALA A 305 14.30 -1.02 -1.75
N ALA A 306 15.36 -1.63 -2.27
CA ALA A 306 15.28 -2.80 -3.14
C ALA A 306 15.58 -4.10 -2.40
N SER A 307 14.73 -5.11 -2.58
CA SER A 307 14.99 -6.50 -2.22
C SER A 307 15.24 -7.39 -3.44
N ASN A 308 15.99 -8.48 -3.25
CA ASN A 308 16.18 -9.51 -4.26
C ASN A 308 15.05 -10.58 -4.19
N ALA A 309 15.13 -11.60 -5.04
CA ALA A 309 14.15 -12.68 -5.11
C ALA A 309 14.07 -13.56 -3.84
N ALA A 310 15.10 -13.55 -2.99
CA ALA A 310 15.10 -14.25 -1.70
C ALA A 310 14.47 -13.41 -0.58
N GLY A 311 14.14 -12.14 -0.82
CA GLY A 311 13.69 -11.19 0.20
C GLY A 311 14.83 -10.48 0.93
N ASP A 312 16.09 -10.77 0.61
CA ASP A 312 17.22 -10.05 1.21
C ASP A 312 17.37 -8.65 0.60
N LYS A 313 18.00 -7.73 1.34
CA LYS A 313 18.37 -6.42 0.80
C LYS A 313 19.24 -6.60 -0.43
N ALA A 314 18.87 -5.96 -1.53
CA ALA A 314 19.71 -5.97 -2.71
C ALA A 314 21.08 -5.33 -2.37
N PRO A 315 22.21 -5.89 -2.84
CA PRO A 315 23.55 -5.45 -2.45
C PRO A 315 23.82 -3.97 -2.72
N TYR A 316 23.22 -3.43 -3.77
CA TYR A 316 23.36 -2.03 -4.18
C TYR A 316 22.38 -1.09 -3.45
N SER A 317 21.30 -1.61 -2.84
CA SER A 317 20.26 -0.74 -2.26
C SER A 317 20.82 0.13 -1.16
N ASN A 318 20.60 1.43 -1.25
CA ASN A 318 20.68 2.33 -0.11
C ASN A 318 19.66 1.91 0.95
N PHE A 319 19.93 2.29 2.19
CA PHE A 319 19.17 1.93 3.39
C PHE A 319 19.27 3.02 4.44
N GLY A 320 18.64 2.86 5.59
CA GLY A 320 18.77 3.80 6.69
C GLY A 320 17.80 4.97 6.59
N ALA A 321 18.27 6.18 6.89
CA ALA A 321 17.41 7.37 6.90
C ALA A 321 16.81 7.66 5.52
N GLY A 322 15.49 7.92 5.47
CA GLY A 322 14.75 8.17 4.22
C GLY A 322 14.30 6.90 3.48
N VAL A 323 14.42 5.71 4.10
CA VAL A 323 13.77 4.49 3.62
C VAL A 323 12.53 4.22 4.46
N ASP A 324 11.38 4.15 3.80
CA ASP A 324 10.06 3.94 4.41
C ASP A 324 9.52 2.53 4.18
N ILE A 325 9.87 1.89 3.06
CA ILE A 325 9.45 0.53 2.70
C ILE A 325 10.46 -0.12 1.75
N SER A 326 10.38 -1.45 1.60
CA SER A 326 11.10 -2.17 0.55
C SER A 326 10.17 -2.87 -0.43
N ALA A 327 10.63 -3.00 -1.67
CA ALA A 327 9.94 -3.73 -2.72
C ALA A 327 10.93 -4.48 -3.64
N PRO A 328 10.46 -5.42 -4.48
CA PRO A 328 11.31 -6.13 -5.42
C PRO A 328 12.09 -5.19 -6.36
N GLY A 329 13.41 -5.13 -6.18
CA GLY A 329 14.31 -4.41 -7.09
C GLY A 329 15.24 -5.33 -7.87
N GLY A 330 15.33 -6.61 -7.50
CA GLY A 330 16.10 -7.64 -8.22
C GLY A 330 17.60 -7.66 -7.94
N ASP A 331 18.24 -8.75 -8.33
CA ASP A 331 19.69 -8.98 -8.22
C ASP A 331 20.14 -9.95 -9.32
N THR A 332 20.81 -9.43 -10.35
CA THR A 332 21.24 -10.16 -11.53
C THR A 332 22.63 -10.78 -11.40
N ARG A 333 23.28 -10.70 -10.22
CA ARG A 333 24.63 -11.28 -10.00
C ARG A 333 24.70 -12.78 -10.30
N ASN A 334 23.59 -13.50 -10.12
CA ASN A 334 23.48 -14.93 -10.37
C ASN A 334 22.65 -15.26 -11.63
N GLY A 335 22.46 -14.28 -12.52
CA GLY A 335 21.68 -14.39 -13.74
C GLY A 335 20.42 -13.52 -13.75
N GLU A 336 19.88 -13.27 -14.94
CA GLU A 336 18.75 -12.36 -15.16
C GLU A 336 17.42 -12.82 -14.57
N THR A 337 17.29 -14.10 -14.21
CA THR A 337 16.09 -14.62 -13.52
C THR A 337 15.88 -13.98 -12.15
N GLY A 338 16.92 -13.35 -11.57
CA GLY A 338 16.83 -12.55 -10.35
C GLY A 338 16.46 -11.08 -10.58
N GLY A 339 16.42 -10.60 -11.82
CA GLY A 339 16.02 -9.24 -12.17
C GLY A 339 14.49 -9.08 -12.29
N ILE A 340 14.04 -7.85 -12.54
CA ILE A 340 12.65 -7.50 -12.79
C ILE A 340 12.45 -7.47 -14.31
N LEU A 341 11.66 -8.40 -14.84
CA LEU A 341 11.45 -8.59 -16.27
C LEU A 341 10.27 -7.73 -16.76
N GLN A 342 10.50 -6.88 -17.76
CA GLN A 342 9.44 -6.15 -18.48
C GLN A 342 9.72 -6.02 -19.99
N HIS A 343 8.68 -5.72 -20.79
CA HIS A 343 8.87 -5.28 -22.18
C HIS A 343 9.32 -3.82 -22.18
N THR A 344 10.49 -3.55 -22.73
CA THR A 344 11.08 -2.21 -22.78
C THR A 344 11.88 -2.03 -24.05
N LEU A 345 12.72 -1.00 -24.12
CA LEU A 345 13.65 -0.74 -25.20
C LEU A 345 15.04 -1.30 -24.89
N ASN A 346 15.71 -1.74 -25.95
CA ASN A 346 17.10 -2.07 -25.92
C ASN A 346 17.94 -0.78 -25.88
N PRO A 347 18.66 -0.46 -24.78
CA PRO A 347 19.49 0.74 -24.71
C PRO A 347 20.57 0.89 -25.81
N GLN A 348 20.97 -0.19 -26.50
CA GLN A 348 21.97 -0.12 -27.58
C GLN A 348 21.39 0.30 -28.93
N ASP A 349 20.19 -0.16 -29.30
CA ASP A 349 19.62 0.04 -30.64
C ASP A 349 18.19 0.62 -30.64
N GLY A 350 17.57 0.79 -29.48
CA GLY A 350 16.21 1.32 -29.30
C GLY A 350 15.10 0.36 -29.74
N SER A 351 15.40 -0.91 -30.04
CA SER A 351 14.38 -1.89 -30.43
C SER A 351 13.60 -2.42 -29.22
N PRO A 352 12.29 -2.71 -29.36
CA PRO A 352 11.52 -3.35 -28.29
C PRO A 352 12.08 -4.73 -27.92
N VAL A 353 12.20 -5.00 -26.63
CA VAL A 353 12.79 -6.22 -26.06
C VAL A 353 12.22 -6.53 -24.68
N PHE A 354 12.06 -7.82 -24.35
CA PHE A 354 11.83 -8.24 -22.97
C PHE A 354 13.17 -8.32 -22.23
N ALA A 355 13.38 -7.43 -21.26
CA ALA A 355 14.64 -7.30 -20.53
C ALA A 355 14.44 -7.28 -19.01
N ALA A 356 15.37 -7.89 -18.30
CA ALA A 356 15.39 -7.89 -16.85
C ALA A 356 16.34 -6.80 -16.33
N PHE A 357 15.81 -5.85 -15.55
CA PHE A 357 16.61 -4.81 -14.90
C PHE A 357 16.69 -5.02 -13.39
N GLN A 358 17.65 -4.36 -12.75
CA GLN A 358 17.77 -4.31 -11.30
C GLN A 358 17.97 -2.88 -10.82
N GLY A 359 17.44 -2.56 -9.65
CA GLY A 359 17.63 -1.26 -9.02
C GLY A 359 16.53 -0.93 -8.03
N THR A 360 16.80 0.04 -7.16
CA THR A 360 15.74 0.75 -6.42
C THR A 360 14.76 1.44 -7.37
N SER A 361 15.22 1.79 -8.58
CA SER A 361 14.39 2.25 -9.71
C SER A 361 13.36 1.23 -10.19
N MET A 362 13.60 -0.08 -10.01
CA MET A 362 12.62 -1.13 -10.29
C MET A 362 11.77 -1.45 -9.05
N ALA A 363 12.26 -1.17 -7.83
CA ALA A 363 11.46 -1.32 -6.61
C ALA A 363 10.40 -0.22 -6.45
N SER A 364 10.76 1.03 -6.73
CA SER A 364 9.86 2.21 -6.68
C SER A 364 8.51 2.00 -7.42
N PRO A 365 8.49 1.55 -8.70
CA PRO A 365 7.24 1.38 -9.44
C PRO A 365 6.35 0.28 -8.87
N HIS A 366 6.88 -0.71 -8.14
CA HIS A 366 6.02 -1.66 -7.44
C HIS A 366 5.17 -0.96 -6.37
N VAL A 367 5.79 -0.06 -5.60
CA VAL A 367 5.09 0.69 -4.56
C VAL A 367 4.12 1.70 -5.20
N ALA A 368 4.52 2.36 -6.29
CA ALA A 368 3.64 3.26 -7.03
C ALA A 368 2.40 2.57 -7.59
N ALA A 369 2.56 1.36 -8.13
CA ALA A 369 1.44 0.59 -8.62
C ALA A 369 0.52 0.12 -7.49
N VAL A 370 1.05 -0.33 -6.35
CA VAL A 370 0.21 -0.70 -5.20
C VAL A 370 -0.49 0.53 -4.60
N ALA A 371 0.16 1.69 -4.60
CA ALA A 371 -0.50 2.95 -4.24
C ALA A 371 -1.68 3.25 -5.17
N ALA A 372 -1.53 3.00 -6.47
CA ALA A 372 -2.63 3.13 -7.43
C ALA A 372 -3.76 2.12 -7.17
N LEU A 373 -3.43 0.85 -6.84
CA LEU A 373 -4.43 -0.13 -6.43
C LEU A 373 -5.22 0.34 -5.21
N VAL A 374 -4.55 0.93 -4.22
CA VAL A 374 -5.19 1.49 -3.01
C VAL A 374 -6.06 2.70 -3.35
N LYS A 375 -5.56 3.66 -4.15
CA LYS A 375 -6.33 4.84 -4.56
C LYS A 375 -7.62 4.46 -5.32
N ALA A 376 -7.56 3.47 -6.20
CA ALA A 376 -8.73 2.95 -6.92
C ALA A 376 -9.85 2.37 -6.01
N THR A 377 -9.56 2.13 -4.73
CA THR A 377 -10.59 1.76 -3.73
C THR A 377 -11.36 2.97 -3.15
N GLY A 378 -11.00 4.20 -3.55
CA GLY A 378 -11.59 5.45 -3.07
C GLY A 378 -10.83 6.09 -1.90
N VAL A 379 -9.60 5.67 -1.63
CA VAL A 379 -8.72 6.32 -0.66
C VAL A 379 -8.01 7.49 -1.34
N GLU A 380 -8.38 8.72 -0.99
CA GLU A 380 -7.85 9.91 -1.66
C GLU A 380 -6.65 10.55 -0.96
N SER A 381 -6.55 10.44 0.37
CA SER A 381 -5.51 11.14 1.13
C SER A 381 -4.14 10.51 0.95
N PRO A 382 -3.09 11.27 0.57
CA PRO A 382 -1.74 10.73 0.47
C PRO A 382 -1.22 10.13 1.77
N ASP A 383 -1.55 10.74 2.91
CA ASP A 383 -1.16 10.22 4.23
C ASP A 383 -1.79 8.86 4.50
N GLU A 384 -3.06 8.70 4.17
CA GLU A 384 -3.79 7.44 4.36
C GLU A 384 -3.22 6.36 3.46
N VAL A 385 -2.94 6.67 2.18
CA VAL A 385 -2.29 5.72 1.26
C VAL A 385 -0.91 5.31 1.77
N MET A 386 -0.05 6.27 2.15
CA MET A 386 1.28 5.97 2.68
C MET A 386 1.22 5.18 3.99
N GLN A 387 0.24 5.45 4.85
CA GLN A 387 0.02 4.70 6.08
C GLN A 387 -0.42 3.26 5.76
N ILE A 388 -1.39 3.07 4.87
CA ILE A 388 -1.87 1.75 4.45
C ILE A 388 -0.70 0.91 3.91
N LEU A 389 0.11 1.48 3.00
CA LEU A 389 1.27 0.79 2.43
C LEU A 389 2.23 0.30 3.52
N LYS A 390 2.57 1.17 4.49
CA LYS A 390 3.47 0.84 5.60
C LYS A 390 2.87 -0.17 6.57
N GLU A 391 1.60 -0.02 6.94
CA GLU A 391 0.93 -0.94 7.88
C GLU A 391 0.65 -2.32 7.28
N SER A 392 0.45 -2.38 5.97
CA SER A 392 0.25 -3.63 5.25
C SER A 392 1.54 -4.38 4.92
N ALA A 393 2.69 -3.71 5.02
CA ALA A 393 3.98 -4.30 4.69
C ALA A 393 4.24 -5.52 5.57
N ARG A 394 4.83 -6.58 4.98
CA ARG A 394 5.27 -7.74 5.75
C ARG A 394 6.52 -7.36 6.54
N PRO A 395 6.47 -7.32 7.88
CA PRO A 395 7.59 -6.86 8.68
C PRO A 395 8.77 -7.83 8.57
N VAL A 396 9.99 -7.29 8.60
CA VAL A 396 11.22 -8.06 8.69
C VAL A 396 11.69 -8.03 10.14
N GLU A 397 11.85 -9.20 10.75
CA GLU A 397 12.37 -9.31 12.12
C GLU A 397 13.83 -8.85 12.16
N GLU A 398 14.19 -8.09 13.21
CA GLU A 398 15.57 -7.64 13.49
C GLU A 398 16.22 -6.74 12.41
N ASP A 399 15.50 -5.77 11.86
CA ASP A 399 16.06 -4.76 10.95
C ASP A 399 16.76 -3.58 11.65
N SER A 400 17.88 -3.87 12.33
CA SER A 400 18.62 -2.89 13.14
C SER A 400 19.21 -1.70 12.35
N PHE A 401 19.37 -1.83 11.03
CA PHE A 401 19.95 -0.80 10.16
C PHE A 401 18.94 -0.11 9.25
N ASN A 402 17.64 -0.43 9.38
CA ASN A 402 16.58 0.07 8.51
C ASN A 402 16.84 -0.22 7.02
N TYR A 403 17.11 -1.49 6.71
CA TYR A 403 17.23 -2.00 5.35
C TYR A 403 15.90 -2.04 4.60
N PHE A 404 14.79 -2.21 5.30
CA PHE A 404 13.49 -2.50 4.70
C PHE A 404 12.38 -1.51 5.08
N GLY A 405 12.66 -0.51 5.93
CA GLY A 405 11.62 0.42 6.38
C GLY A 405 10.55 -0.30 7.20
N ALA A 406 9.28 -0.11 6.83
CA ALA A 406 8.16 -0.84 7.41
C ALA A 406 8.17 -2.35 7.08
N GLY A 407 8.92 -2.78 6.06
CA GLY A 407 9.02 -4.17 5.64
C GLY A 407 8.90 -4.34 4.12
N HIS A 408 8.57 -5.57 3.70
CA HIS A 408 8.34 -5.87 2.28
C HIS A 408 6.92 -5.50 1.86
N LEU A 409 6.79 -4.84 0.72
CA LEU A 409 5.49 -4.50 0.11
C LEU A 409 4.56 -5.73 -0.03
N ASP A 410 3.28 -5.51 0.27
CA ASP A 410 2.22 -6.53 0.16
C ASP A 410 0.94 -5.91 -0.42
N ALA A 411 0.72 -6.13 -1.71
CA ALA A 411 -0.39 -5.55 -2.47
C ALA A 411 -1.75 -6.04 -1.95
N ALA A 412 -1.89 -7.35 -1.72
CA ALA A 412 -3.14 -7.92 -1.22
C ALA A 412 -3.51 -7.34 0.15
N SER A 413 -2.54 -7.27 1.07
CA SER A 413 -2.77 -6.72 2.41
C SER A 413 -3.09 -5.21 2.35
N ALA A 414 -2.43 -4.46 1.47
CA ALA A 414 -2.69 -3.03 1.27
C ALA A 414 -4.13 -2.78 0.80
N VAL A 415 -4.55 -3.46 -0.27
CA VAL A 415 -5.91 -3.32 -0.82
C VAL A 415 -6.96 -3.80 0.17
N GLN A 416 -6.73 -4.93 0.86
CA GLN A 416 -7.63 -5.42 1.90
C GLN A 416 -7.79 -4.45 3.06
N LEU A 417 -6.71 -3.76 3.45
CA LEU A 417 -6.75 -2.74 4.50
C LEU A 417 -7.51 -1.50 4.01
N ALA A 418 -7.34 -1.10 2.76
CA ALA A 418 -8.04 0.04 2.16
C ALA A 418 -9.56 -0.17 2.06
N VAL A 419 -10.00 -1.37 1.68
CA VAL A 419 -11.44 -1.71 1.61
C VAL A 419 -12.07 -2.06 2.96
N LYS A 420 -11.27 -2.12 4.04
CA LYS A 420 -11.73 -2.53 5.37
C LYS A 420 -12.75 -1.52 5.91
N GLY A 421 -13.92 -2.01 6.29
CA GLY A 421 -15.01 -1.18 6.80
C GLY A 421 -15.85 -0.46 5.74
N GLN A 422 -15.51 -0.57 4.45
CA GLN A 422 -16.36 -0.04 3.38
C GLN A 422 -17.47 -1.03 3.00
N LEU A 423 -18.67 -0.52 2.72
CA LEU A 423 -19.75 -1.28 2.07
C LEU A 423 -19.71 -0.95 0.59
N ASN A 424 -18.94 -1.72 -0.20
CA ASN A 424 -18.83 -1.52 -1.63
C ASN A 424 -19.82 -2.43 -2.38
N PHE A 425 -20.50 -1.90 -3.39
CA PHE A 425 -21.36 -2.67 -4.30
C PHE A 425 -20.59 -3.78 -5.02
N ARG A 426 -19.33 -3.54 -5.41
CA ARG A 426 -18.44 -4.58 -5.98
C ARG A 426 -18.23 -5.73 -4.98
N ASP A 427 -17.95 -5.41 -3.72
CA ASP A 427 -17.83 -6.40 -2.64
C ASP A 427 -19.12 -7.19 -2.40
N PHE A 428 -20.26 -6.51 -2.42
CA PHE A 428 -21.57 -7.16 -2.30
C PHE A 428 -21.82 -8.15 -3.43
N PHE A 429 -21.61 -7.74 -4.68
CA PHE A 429 -21.80 -8.61 -5.85
C PHE A 429 -20.82 -9.78 -5.88
N ARG A 430 -19.56 -9.56 -5.50
CA ARG A 430 -18.55 -10.61 -5.35
C ARG A 430 -18.99 -11.64 -4.31
N TRP A 431 -19.39 -11.18 -3.12
CA TRP A 431 -19.92 -12.05 -2.07
C TRP A 431 -21.17 -12.82 -2.55
N LEU A 432 -22.05 -12.17 -3.31
CA LEU A 432 -23.26 -12.77 -3.86
C LEU A 432 -22.94 -13.88 -4.88
N ARG A 433 -21.94 -13.66 -5.73
CA ARG A 433 -21.40 -14.66 -6.67
C ARG A 433 -20.78 -15.84 -5.93
N ASP A 434 -19.86 -15.57 -5.02
CA ASP A 434 -19.00 -16.60 -4.41
C ASP A 434 -19.79 -17.50 -3.45
N ASN A 435 -20.89 -17.00 -2.88
CA ASN A 435 -21.83 -17.78 -2.07
C ASN A 435 -22.98 -18.40 -2.89
N GLY A 436 -22.94 -18.32 -4.22
CA GLY A 436 -23.88 -18.99 -5.12
C GLY A 436 -25.27 -18.34 -5.22
N TYR A 437 -25.45 -17.13 -4.68
CA TYR A 437 -26.71 -16.39 -4.72
C TYR A 437 -27.02 -15.80 -6.10
N LEU A 438 -26.07 -15.77 -7.05
CA LEU A 438 -26.34 -15.39 -8.44
C LEU A 438 -27.06 -16.47 -9.25
N ASN A 439 -27.20 -17.70 -8.73
CA ASN A 439 -27.89 -18.77 -9.45
C ASN A 439 -29.41 -18.53 -9.50
N PRO A 440 -30.03 -18.43 -10.69
CA PRO A 440 -31.49 -18.21 -10.80
C PRO A 440 -32.33 -19.27 -10.07
N ARG A 441 -31.83 -20.50 -9.93
CA ARG A 441 -32.51 -21.57 -9.19
C ARG A 441 -32.68 -21.25 -7.70
N PHE A 442 -31.73 -20.54 -7.08
CA PHE A 442 -31.85 -20.11 -5.68
C PHE A 442 -33.10 -19.23 -5.45
N TRP A 443 -33.39 -18.36 -6.42
CA TRP A 443 -34.51 -17.42 -6.36
C TRP A 443 -35.83 -18.06 -6.80
N ILE A 444 -35.79 -19.01 -7.75
CA ILE A 444 -36.97 -19.55 -8.44
C ILE A 444 -37.40 -20.92 -7.89
N ASP A 445 -36.55 -21.66 -7.15
CA ASP A 445 -36.95 -22.93 -6.54
C ASP A 445 -38.06 -22.70 -5.51
N GLY A 446 -39.24 -23.25 -5.82
CA GLY A 446 -40.53 -23.07 -5.16
C GLY A 446 -40.67 -23.71 -3.77
N GLY A 447 -39.66 -23.55 -2.91
CA GLY A 447 -39.77 -23.89 -1.49
C GLY A 447 -40.24 -22.69 -0.66
N THR A 448 -41.35 -22.88 0.06
CA THR A 448 -41.91 -22.24 1.29
C THR A 448 -41.53 -20.82 1.77
N ILE A 449 -40.50 -20.14 1.26
CA ILE A 449 -40.05 -18.81 1.68
C ILE A 449 -40.22 -17.83 0.52
N ALA A 450 -41.05 -16.81 0.73
CA ALA A 450 -41.30 -15.75 -0.26
C ALA A 450 -40.01 -14.98 -0.62
N LEU A 451 -40.00 -14.34 -1.79
CA LEU A 451 -38.87 -13.60 -2.34
C LEU A 451 -38.31 -12.53 -1.38
N ILE A 452 -39.19 -11.80 -0.68
CA ILE A 452 -38.80 -10.72 0.23
C ILE A 452 -37.97 -11.24 1.43
N PRO A 453 -38.39 -12.28 2.17
CA PRO A 453 -37.56 -12.91 3.19
C PRO A 453 -36.21 -13.45 2.67
N LYS A 454 -36.15 -14.00 1.44
CA LYS A 454 -34.87 -14.44 0.83
C LYS A 454 -33.94 -13.25 0.60
N LEU A 455 -34.45 -12.14 0.08
CA LEU A 455 -33.71 -10.89 -0.09
C LEU A 455 -33.20 -10.36 1.25
N ALA A 456 -34.07 -10.28 2.26
CA ALA A 456 -33.69 -9.84 3.61
C ALA A 456 -32.62 -10.75 4.24
N MET A 457 -32.69 -12.07 4.00
CA MET A 457 -31.69 -13.03 4.43
C MET A 457 -30.35 -12.81 3.73
N VAL A 458 -30.33 -12.67 2.39
CA VAL A 458 -29.10 -12.43 1.62
C VAL A 458 -28.43 -11.12 2.05
N ILE A 459 -29.20 -10.03 2.18
CA ILE A 459 -28.71 -8.74 2.65
C ILE A 459 -28.23 -8.85 4.11
N GLY A 460 -29.01 -9.47 4.99
CA GLY A 460 -28.65 -9.66 6.40
C GLY A 460 -27.40 -10.52 6.58
N SER A 461 -27.25 -11.59 5.78
CA SER A 461 -26.06 -12.44 5.76
C SER A 461 -24.83 -11.70 5.23
N TYR A 462 -24.98 -10.85 4.22
CA TYR A 462 -23.89 -9.99 3.76
C TYR A 462 -23.48 -8.97 4.85
N LEU A 463 -24.44 -8.26 5.45
CA LEU A 463 -24.18 -7.29 6.51
C LEU A 463 -23.54 -7.97 7.74
N LEU A 464 -23.98 -9.18 8.09
CA LEU A 464 -23.38 -9.96 9.15
C LEU A 464 -21.96 -10.41 8.79
N ALA A 465 -21.73 -10.92 7.58
CA ALA A 465 -20.40 -11.30 7.11
C ALA A 465 -19.45 -10.10 7.08
N TRP A 466 -19.92 -8.94 6.62
CA TRP A 466 -19.21 -7.67 6.66
C TRP A 466 -18.88 -7.24 8.10
N LEU A 467 -19.86 -7.29 9.02
CA LEU A 467 -19.67 -6.94 10.42
C LEU A 467 -18.66 -7.87 11.09
N LEU A 468 -18.73 -9.17 10.82
CA LEU A 468 -17.78 -10.17 11.31
C LEU A 468 -16.37 -9.92 10.74
N ARG A 469 -16.24 -9.69 9.43
CA ARG A 469 -14.95 -9.40 8.74
C ARG A 469 -14.26 -8.16 9.31
N ASN A 470 -15.02 -7.09 9.57
CA ASN A 470 -14.44 -5.80 9.94
C ASN A 470 -14.17 -5.65 11.45
N TYR A 471 -14.99 -6.26 12.31
CA TYR A 471 -14.95 -6.02 13.76
C TYR A 471 -14.53 -7.23 14.60
N PHE A 472 -14.39 -8.42 14.00
CA PHE A 472 -13.94 -9.63 14.71
C PHE A 472 -12.70 -10.23 14.01
N PRO A 473 -11.47 -9.85 14.44
CA PRO A 473 -10.23 -10.17 13.73
C PRO A 473 -9.72 -11.60 14.01
N PHE A 474 -10.57 -12.63 13.90
CA PHE A 474 -10.19 -14.02 14.15
C PHE A 474 -10.40 -14.90 12.93
N ARG A 475 -9.41 -15.74 12.62
CA ARG A 475 -9.53 -16.78 11.59
C ARG A 475 -10.61 -17.77 12.02
N TRP A 476 -11.64 -17.94 11.19
CA TRP A 476 -12.70 -18.92 11.44
C TRP A 476 -12.08 -20.32 11.45
N ASN A 477 -11.89 -20.88 12.65
CA ASN A 477 -11.38 -22.22 12.82
C ASN A 477 -12.50 -23.14 13.34
N TRP A 478 -12.34 -24.44 13.09
CA TRP A 478 -13.33 -25.45 13.47
C TRP A 478 -13.67 -25.41 14.97
N ASN A 479 -12.70 -25.07 15.82
CA ASN A 479 -12.89 -24.96 17.27
C ASN A 479 -13.80 -23.79 17.65
N LEU A 480 -13.62 -22.62 17.03
CA LEU A 480 -14.48 -21.44 17.21
C LEU A 480 -15.89 -21.73 16.72
N ALA A 481 -16.03 -22.33 15.53
CA ALA A 481 -17.32 -22.68 14.94
C ALA A 481 -18.10 -23.70 15.79
N THR A 482 -17.44 -24.77 16.23
CA THR A 482 -18.07 -25.78 17.10
C THR A 482 -18.42 -25.23 18.47
N GLY A 483 -17.57 -24.36 19.03
CA GLY A 483 -17.90 -23.60 20.24
C GLY A 483 -19.15 -22.74 20.04
N LEU A 484 -19.21 -21.94 18.97
CA LEU A 484 -20.33 -21.07 18.64
C LEU A 484 -21.64 -21.84 18.49
N VAL A 485 -21.62 -22.96 17.79
CA VAL A 485 -22.79 -23.84 17.62
C VAL A 485 -23.25 -24.39 18.97
N MET A 486 -22.33 -24.96 19.76
CA MET A 486 -22.63 -25.47 21.11
C MET A 486 -23.20 -24.38 22.03
N GLY A 487 -22.66 -23.17 21.98
CA GLY A 487 -23.12 -22.05 22.81
C GLY A 487 -24.48 -21.50 22.38
N SER A 488 -24.80 -21.51 21.09
CA SER A 488 -26.00 -20.85 20.54
C SER A 488 -27.22 -21.77 20.47
N SER A 489 -27.06 -22.95 19.88
CA SER A 489 -28.18 -23.84 19.49
C SER A 489 -27.94 -25.31 19.79
N GLY A 490 -26.73 -25.69 20.24
CA GLY A 490 -26.34 -27.08 20.37
C GLY A 490 -26.33 -27.81 19.02
N VAL A 491 -26.20 -29.14 19.04
CA VAL A 491 -26.40 -29.95 17.82
C VAL A 491 -27.90 -30.22 17.68
N PHE A 492 -28.69 -29.19 17.38
CA PHE A 492 -30.17 -29.20 17.46
C PHE A 492 -30.84 -30.42 16.81
N ILE A 493 -30.24 -30.96 15.75
CA ILE A 493 -30.65 -32.18 15.05
C ILE A 493 -30.80 -33.39 16.00
N LEU A 494 -29.95 -33.50 17.03
CA LEU A 494 -29.98 -34.59 17.99
C LEU A 494 -31.21 -34.57 18.90
N ARG A 495 -31.88 -33.42 19.09
CA ARG A 495 -33.14 -33.35 19.86
C ARG A 495 -34.27 -34.12 19.19
N SER A 496 -34.23 -34.23 17.87
CA SER A 496 -35.28 -34.84 17.05
C SER A 496 -35.05 -36.34 16.80
N PHE A 497 -33.88 -36.87 17.16
CA PHE A 497 -33.57 -38.29 17.06
C PHE A 497 -34.17 -39.06 18.23
N TYR A 498 -35.07 -40.00 17.93
CA TYR A 498 -35.66 -40.89 18.92
C TYR A 498 -35.15 -42.31 18.71
N ILE A 499 -34.40 -42.83 19.68
CA ILE A 499 -33.92 -44.23 19.66
C ILE A 499 -34.74 -45.05 20.64
N PHE A 500 -35.46 -46.06 20.14
CA PHE A 500 -36.25 -46.97 20.97
C PHE A 500 -35.35 -47.66 22.01
N ASP A 501 -35.84 -47.80 23.25
CA ASP A 501 -35.18 -48.45 24.40
C ASP A 501 -33.92 -47.78 24.98
N LEU A 502 -33.56 -46.56 24.56
CA LEU A 502 -32.49 -45.77 25.19
C LEU A 502 -33.03 -44.52 25.93
N PRO A 503 -32.37 -44.09 27.02
CA PRO A 503 -32.65 -42.80 27.65
C PRO A 503 -32.40 -41.65 26.65
N GLN A 504 -33.41 -40.79 26.43
CA GLN A 504 -33.33 -39.70 25.44
C GLN A 504 -32.59 -38.45 25.96
N TRP A 505 -32.35 -38.36 27.26
CA TRP A 505 -31.74 -37.19 27.90
C TRP A 505 -30.32 -36.87 27.38
N PRO A 506 -29.44 -37.81 26.99
CA PRO A 506 -28.12 -37.49 26.42
C PRO A 506 -28.23 -36.83 25.04
N LEU A 507 -29.17 -37.26 24.20
CA LEU A 507 -29.43 -36.67 22.88
C LEU A 507 -30.05 -35.28 23.02
N ARG A 508 -30.97 -35.11 23.99
CA ARG A 508 -31.52 -33.80 24.34
C ARG A 508 -30.46 -32.84 24.85
N LEU A 509 -29.54 -33.30 25.70
CA LEU A 509 -28.42 -32.49 26.17
C LEU A 509 -27.47 -32.10 25.03
N ALA A 510 -27.05 -33.06 24.21
CA ALA A 510 -26.15 -32.79 23.09
C ALA A 510 -26.75 -31.85 22.05
N GLY A 511 -28.09 -31.85 21.92
CA GLY A 511 -28.82 -30.95 21.04
C GLY A 511 -29.30 -29.65 21.69
N SER A 512 -28.93 -29.37 22.95
CA SER A 512 -29.28 -28.13 23.64
C SER A 512 -28.14 -27.11 23.59
N SER A 513 -28.48 -25.82 23.57
CA SER A 513 -27.48 -24.78 23.81
C SER A 513 -27.06 -24.78 25.29
N LEU A 514 -25.90 -24.18 25.60
CA LEU A 514 -25.41 -24.09 26.99
C LEU A 514 -26.43 -23.45 27.97
N PRO A 515 -27.16 -22.37 27.61
CA PRO A 515 -28.21 -21.81 28.46
C PRO A 515 -29.39 -22.77 28.71
N GLU A 516 -29.67 -23.64 27.75
CA GLU A 516 -30.75 -24.63 27.80
C GLU A 516 -30.35 -25.91 28.54
N PHE A 517 -29.10 -26.08 28.98
CA PHE A 517 -28.74 -27.25 29.78
C PHE A 517 -29.52 -27.35 31.08
N GLY A 518 -29.83 -26.20 31.70
CA GLY A 518 -30.71 -26.15 32.86
C GLY A 518 -32.10 -26.74 32.58
N THR A 519 -32.67 -26.45 31.41
CA THR A 519 -34.00 -26.95 31.01
C THR A 519 -33.97 -28.44 30.72
N ALA A 520 -32.92 -28.91 30.04
CA ALA A 520 -32.74 -30.32 29.71
C ALA A 520 -32.50 -31.23 30.94
N VAL A 521 -31.84 -30.73 31.99
CA VAL A 521 -31.59 -31.48 33.23
C VAL A 521 -32.77 -31.39 34.20
N GLN A 522 -33.39 -30.21 34.33
CA GLN A 522 -34.44 -29.97 35.34
C GLN A 522 -35.86 -30.30 34.81
N GLY A 523 -36.03 -30.49 33.51
CA GLY A 523 -37.33 -30.78 32.88
C GLY A 523 -38.30 -29.60 32.88
N ASN A 524 -37.80 -28.37 33.11
CA ASN A 524 -38.59 -27.14 33.12
C ASN A 524 -38.37 -26.37 31.80
N PRO A 525 -39.42 -25.91 31.10
CA PRO A 525 -39.28 -25.13 29.86
C PRO A 525 -38.59 -23.77 30.09
N ALA A 526 -38.67 -23.18 31.28
CA ALA A 526 -38.09 -21.88 31.58
C ALA A 526 -36.56 -21.96 31.78
N LEU A 527 -35.83 -20.98 31.25
CA LEU A 527 -34.38 -20.91 31.36
C LEU A 527 -33.93 -20.77 32.83
N ASN A 528 -32.90 -21.51 33.22
CA ASN A 528 -32.32 -21.39 34.56
C ASN A 528 -31.36 -20.18 34.60
N PRO A 529 -31.54 -19.20 35.52
CA PRO A 529 -30.73 -17.99 35.55
C PRO A 529 -29.21 -18.21 35.69
N ILE A 530 -28.77 -19.35 36.24
CA ILE A 530 -27.34 -19.69 36.34
C ILE A 530 -26.79 -20.08 34.97
N PHE A 531 -27.51 -20.94 34.24
CA PHE A 531 -27.13 -21.37 32.89
C PHE A 531 -27.34 -20.25 31.86
N ALA A 532 -28.37 -19.44 32.04
CA ALA A 532 -28.67 -18.26 31.24
C ALA A 532 -27.90 -17.01 31.69
N SER A 533 -26.63 -17.18 32.10
CA SER A 533 -25.76 -16.10 32.53
C SER A 533 -24.35 -16.21 31.96
N VAL A 534 -23.57 -15.15 32.16
CA VAL A 534 -22.16 -15.09 31.81
C VAL A 534 -21.26 -16.02 32.64
N LEU A 535 -21.75 -16.59 33.73
CA LEU A 535 -20.95 -17.34 34.70
C LEU A 535 -20.28 -18.58 34.08
N ILE A 536 -21.04 -19.43 33.39
CA ILE A 536 -20.50 -20.67 32.79
C ILE A 536 -19.53 -20.35 31.65
N PRO A 537 -19.86 -19.48 30.67
CA PRO A 537 -18.89 -19.05 29.66
C PRO A 537 -17.65 -18.37 30.24
N GLY A 538 -17.81 -17.57 31.29
CA GLY A 538 -16.71 -16.91 31.99
C GLY A 538 -15.74 -17.90 32.64
N VAL A 539 -16.25 -18.92 33.34
CA VAL A 539 -15.41 -19.99 33.92
C VAL A 539 -14.70 -20.79 32.83
N LEU A 540 -15.41 -21.14 31.74
CA LEU A 540 -14.81 -21.86 30.61
C LEU A 540 -13.70 -21.03 29.94
N LEU A 541 -13.90 -19.72 29.78
CA LEU A 541 -12.88 -18.82 29.27
C LEU A 541 -11.66 -18.77 30.18
N VAL A 542 -11.83 -18.60 31.48
CA VAL A 542 -10.71 -18.55 32.44
C VAL A 542 -9.90 -19.86 32.41
N LEU A 543 -10.58 -21.02 32.41
CA LEU A 543 -9.90 -22.32 32.41
C LEU A 543 -9.17 -22.62 31.09
N LEU A 544 -9.69 -22.13 29.96
CA LEU A 544 -9.19 -22.49 28.63
C LEU A 544 -8.35 -21.39 27.98
N LEU A 545 -8.22 -20.20 28.59
CA LEU A 545 -7.46 -19.06 28.05
C LEU A 545 -5.99 -19.41 27.81
N GLY A 546 -5.39 -20.21 28.70
CA GLY A 546 -3.99 -20.63 28.62
C GLY A 546 -3.70 -21.71 27.55
N HIS A 547 -4.72 -22.25 26.88
CA HIS A 547 -4.56 -23.30 25.88
C HIS A 547 -4.74 -22.75 24.45
N ALA A 548 -3.68 -22.82 23.64
CA ALA A 548 -3.62 -22.24 22.29
C ALA A 548 -4.80 -22.61 21.37
N GLN A 549 -5.29 -23.85 21.43
CA GLN A 549 -6.42 -24.31 20.59
C GLN A 549 -7.78 -24.27 21.29
N ARG A 550 -7.83 -24.55 22.60
CA ARG A 550 -9.10 -24.63 23.36
C ARG A 550 -9.65 -23.25 23.75
N LYS A 551 -8.79 -22.23 23.81
CA LYS A 551 -9.19 -20.82 23.95
C LYS A 551 -10.22 -20.42 22.91
N TRP A 552 -10.01 -20.80 21.64
CA TRP A 552 -10.91 -20.45 20.55
C TRP A 552 -12.28 -21.12 20.67
N TRP A 553 -12.32 -22.36 21.16
CA TRP A 553 -13.59 -23.03 21.45
C TRP A 553 -14.38 -22.31 22.56
N ALA A 554 -13.70 -21.89 23.63
CA ALA A 554 -14.34 -21.15 24.73
C ALA A 554 -14.85 -19.76 24.30
N ILE A 555 -14.08 -19.05 23.46
CA ILE A 555 -14.51 -17.78 22.85
C ILE A 555 -15.75 -18.01 21.98
N GLY A 556 -15.74 -19.04 21.15
CA GLY A 556 -16.88 -19.42 20.31
C GLY A 556 -18.13 -19.72 21.15
N ALA A 557 -18.00 -20.58 22.16
CA ALA A 557 -19.08 -20.91 23.08
C ALA A 557 -19.66 -19.67 23.77
N THR A 558 -18.81 -18.74 24.19
CA THR A 558 -19.23 -17.49 24.84
C THR A 558 -20.04 -16.59 23.90
N LEU A 559 -19.61 -16.45 22.64
CA LEU A 559 -20.37 -15.72 21.62
C LEU A 559 -21.69 -16.42 21.27
N GLY A 560 -21.70 -17.76 21.30
CA GLY A 560 -22.89 -18.55 21.08
C GLY A 560 -23.93 -18.31 22.18
N VAL A 561 -23.49 -18.33 23.44
CA VAL A 561 -24.34 -18.00 24.59
C VAL A 561 -24.85 -16.57 24.50
N ALA A 562 -24.00 -15.60 24.16
CA ALA A 562 -24.43 -14.22 23.97
C ALA A 562 -25.58 -14.11 22.96
N SER A 563 -25.47 -14.83 21.84
CA SER A 563 -26.48 -14.86 20.78
C SER A 563 -27.78 -15.52 21.26
N CYS A 564 -27.70 -16.66 21.94
CA CYS A 564 -28.85 -17.36 22.51
C CYS A 564 -29.63 -16.46 23.48
N LEU A 565 -28.93 -15.83 24.43
CA LEU A 565 -29.54 -14.96 25.42
C LEU A 565 -30.16 -13.70 24.80
N ALA A 566 -29.52 -13.12 23.79
CA ALA A 566 -30.06 -11.96 23.08
C ALA A 566 -31.37 -12.29 22.36
N VAL A 567 -31.44 -13.46 21.71
CA VAL A 567 -32.68 -13.93 21.06
C VAL A 567 -33.75 -14.26 22.10
N SER A 568 -33.42 -14.98 23.17
CA SER A 568 -34.38 -15.28 24.25
C SER A 568 -34.91 -14.01 24.92
N ALA A 569 -34.10 -12.97 25.10
CA ALA A 569 -34.56 -11.69 25.66
C ALA A 569 -35.68 -11.03 24.83
N VAL A 570 -35.75 -11.32 23.53
CA VAL A 570 -36.75 -10.75 22.62
C VAL A 570 -37.93 -11.70 22.43
N VAL A 571 -37.64 -12.97 22.14
CA VAL A 571 -38.60 -13.97 21.66
C VAL A 571 -39.29 -14.71 22.78
N ASP A 572 -38.55 -15.18 23.78
CA ASP A 572 -39.07 -15.97 24.90
C ASP A 572 -38.20 -15.77 26.16
N PRO A 573 -38.51 -14.75 26.99
CA PRO A 573 -37.66 -14.36 28.11
C PRO A 573 -37.98 -15.12 29.40
N GLU A 574 -38.67 -16.27 29.34
CA GLU A 574 -39.11 -16.98 30.53
C GLU A 574 -37.94 -17.54 31.35
N LEU A 575 -37.80 -17.09 32.60
CA LEU A 575 -36.81 -17.53 33.57
C LEU A 575 -37.47 -18.14 34.81
N VAL A 576 -36.91 -19.24 35.34
CA VAL A 576 -37.48 -20.03 36.45
C VAL A 576 -37.83 -19.20 37.70
N TRP A 577 -37.17 -18.06 37.94
CA TRP A 577 -37.43 -17.19 39.11
C TRP A 577 -37.90 -15.77 38.78
N LEU A 578 -37.78 -15.35 37.52
CA LEU A 578 -38.04 -13.97 37.09
C LEU A 578 -39.27 -13.87 36.17
N GLY A 579 -39.86 -15.01 35.78
CA GLY A 579 -40.96 -15.07 34.81
C GLY A 579 -40.52 -14.54 33.44
N SER A 580 -41.45 -13.95 32.69
CA SER A 580 -41.22 -13.43 31.32
C SER A 580 -41.29 -11.89 31.21
N GLY A 581 -41.25 -11.20 32.36
CA GLY A 581 -41.39 -9.74 32.43
C GLY A 581 -40.15 -8.95 31.98
N TRP A 582 -40.22 -7.62 32.07
CA TRP A 582 -39.13 -6.71 31.68
C TRP A 582 -37.83 -6.96 32.46
N LEU A 583 -37.91 -7.43 33.71
CA LEU A 583 -36.76 -7.83 34.53
C LEU A 583 -36.03 -9.03 33.92
N ALA A 584 -36.76 -10.02 33.41
CA ALA A 584 -36.18 -11.20 32.77
C ALA A 584 -35.51 -10.83 31.44
N ARG A 585 -36.17 -9.99 30.63
CA ARG A 585 -35.59 -9.43 29.39
C ARG A 585 -34.31 -8.63 29.66
N GLY A 586 -34.33 -7.77 30.68
CA GLY A 586 -33.17 -6.98 31.10
C GLY A 586 -32.02 -7.86 31.60
N PHE A 587 -32.33 -8.90 32.37
CA PHE A 587 -31.33 -9.86 32.85
C PHE A 587 -30.65 -10.61 31.69
N LEU A 588 -31.42 -11.11 30.72
CA LEU A 588 -30.90 -11.82 29.55
C LEU A 588 -30.07 -10.89 28.65
N ALA A 589 -30.56 -9.66 28.39
CA ALA A 589 -29.83 -8.68 27.58
C ALA A 589 -28.50 -8.24 28.25
N ALA A 590 -28.51 -8.01 29.56
CA ALA A 590 -27.30 -7.65 30.31
C ALA A 590 -26.27 -8.78 30.27
N ASN A 591 -26.69 -10.04 30.44
CA ASN A 591 -25.80 -11.19 30.36
C ASN A 591 -25.31 -11.45 28.92
N ALA A 592 -26.14 -11.22 27.91
CA ALA A 592 -25.72 -11.30 26.51
C ALA A 592 -24.59 -10.30 26.21
N MET A 593 -24.75 -9.05 26.67
CA MET A 593 -23.74 -8.01 26.55
C MET A 593 -22.46 -8.34 27.33
N ALA A 594 -22.58 -8.88 28.55
CA ALA A 594 -21.44 -9.32 29.35
C ALA A 594 -20.64 -10.44 28.67
N CYS A 595 -21.33 -11.45 28.12
CA CYS A 595 -20.70 -12.51 27.33
C CYS A 595 -19.96 -11.94 26.10
N TRP A 596 -20.58 -11.02 25.38
CA TRP A 596 -19.96 -10.38 24.21
C TRP A 596 -18.68 -9.60 24.59
N LEU A 597 -18.73 -8.80 25.66
CA LEU A 597 -17.57 -8.05 26.16
C LEU A 597 -16.43 -8.99 26.59
N LEU A 598 -16.74 -10.08 27.30
CA LEU A 598 -15.74 -11.07 27.71
C LEU A 598 -15.09 -11.77 26.53
N ALA A 599 -15.87 -12.21 25.54
CA ALA A 599 -15.33 -12.82 24.33
C ALA A 599 -14.40 -11.85 23.58
N ARG A 600 -14.79 -10.58 23.47
CA ARG A 600 -13.98 -9.53 22.85
C ARG A 600 -12.67 -9.27 23.61
N LEU A 601 -12.70 -9.25 24.94
CA LEU A 601 -11.51 -9.10 25.78
C LEU A 601 -10.56 -10.30 25.65
N ALA A 602 -11.10 -11.51 25.73
CA ALA A 602 -10.32 -12.75 25.64
C ALA A 602 -9.62 -12.90 24.29
N ALA A 603 -10.17 -12.30 23.24
CA ALA A 603 -9.68 -12.47 21.88
C ALA A 603 -8.63 -11.41 21.47
N LYS A 604 -8.36 -10.37 22.28
CA LYS A 604 -7.25 -9.44 22.03
C LYS A 604 -5.88 -10.14 22.09
N PRO A 605 -4.92 -9.79 21.21
CA PRO A 605 -3.54 -10.22 21.38
C PRO A 605 -2.97 -9.57 22.65
N GLY A 606 -2.64 -10.38 23.66
CA GLY A 606 -2.00 -9.94 24.90
C GLY A 606 -2.84 -9.83 26.19
N GLY A 607 -4.12 -10.25 26.23
CA GLY A 607 -4.91 -10.31 27.49
C GLY A 607 -5.26 -11.76 27.86
N ILE A 608 -5.10 -12.27 29.08
CA ILE A 608 -4.81 -11.69 30.40
C ILE A 608 -3.79 -12.63 31.08
N THR A 609 -2.56 -12.17 31.30
CA THR A 609 -1.70 -12.73 32.35
C THR A 609 -2.07 -12.04 33.64
N ALA A 610 -2.87 -12.73 34.47
CA ALA A 610 -2.99 -12.48 35.89
C ALA A 610 -3.00 -13.85 36.58
#